data_AF-A0A401RJT9-F1
#
_entry.id   AF-A0A401RJT9-F1
#
_cell.length_a   1.000
_cell.length_b   1.000
_cell.length_c   1.000
_cell.angle_alpha   90.00
_cell.angle_beta   90.00
_cell.angle_gamma   90.00
#
_symmetry.space_group_name_H-M   'P 1'
#
loop_
_entity.id
_entity.type
_entity.pdbx_description
1 polymer ?
#
loop_
_entity_poly.entity_id
_entity_poly.type
_entity_poly.pdbx_seq_one_letter_code
_entity_poly.pdbx_strand_id
1 'polypeptide(L)'
;MVCEVGLDSGFLKGDGATCLGVSSAEMDQMAVSSSAYQPEDDEFDRNCPRICGVCGDKATGFHFNAMTCEGCKGFFRRSMKKKANFTCPFNGNCSITKDNRRHCQACRLKRCQDIGMMKEFILTDEEVQRKKEMILKRKEEEAVKEAKKPKLSEEQEKLIALLVDAHHKTFDTSYSYLSQFRPPVRDESKMEESEQSTSTDASQNLCSADSFGFDSFTASFPEGCNLSIDMSELPKLDFSIFGMIQDGTNSPMRSEKLPMLPHLADLVSYSIQKVVYFAKAIPGFRELLADDQIALLKSSAIEIIMLRSNESFSVEDMSWKCGNDEFKYDINDVTKAGHSLELLEPLIKFQVGLKNLNLHEAEHVLLMAICILSPDRPGVQNRVQVERIQDGLSETLQSYIRAKHPPPGNRLLYPKMIQKLTDLRSLSEEHSKQFQSLTFNPDCNTHLTPLVLEVFSNDVDQ
;
A
#
# COMPACT_ATOMS: atom_id res chain seq x y z
N MET A 1 38.70 50.13 12.18
CA MET A 1 38.84 50.19 13.65
C MET A 1 38.74 48.75 14.15
N VAL A 2 39.89 48.10 14.36
CA VAL A 2 40.36 47.58 15.67
C VAL A 2 39.43 46.47 16.19
N CYS A 3 39.74 45.20 15.98
CA CYS A 3 40.63 44.33 16.79
C CYS A 3 40.23 44.18 18.27
N GLU A 4 40.07 42.92 18.66
CA GLU A 4 40.41 42.27 19.93
C GLU A 4 39.71 42.66 21.23
N VAL A 5 39.11 41.64 21.88
CA VAL A 5 39.38 41.14 23.24
C VAL A 5 38.56 39.83 23.38
N GLY A 6 39.02 38.70 23.90
CA GLY A 6 40.18 38.33 24.70
C GLY A 6 39.72 37.09 25.46
N LEU A 7 40.19 35.90 25.06
CA LEU A 7 39.93 34.65 25.78
C LEU A 7 41.14 34.33 26.63
N ASP A 8 40.92 34.28 27.93
CA ASP A 8 41.92 33.91 28.93
C ASP A 8 42.15 32.40 28.98
N SER A 9 43.41 32.08 29.22
CA SER A 9 44.03 30.76 29.29
C SER A 9 43.73 29.98 30.58
N GLY A 10 43.63 28.65 30.46
CA GLY A 10 43.68 27.72 31.59
C GLY A 10 43.92 26.28 31.15
N PHE A 11 45.19 25.92 31.00
CA PHE A 11 45.72 24.61 30.61
C PHE A 11 45.60 23.59 31.77
N LEU A 12 45.30 22.32 31.49
CA LEU A 12 45.99 21.14 32.05
C LEU A 12 45.54 19.82 31.37
N LYS A 13 46.52 19.21 30.69
CA LYS A 13 46.72 17.86 30.14
C LYS A 13 45.80 16.69 30.57
N GLY A 14 45.52 15.81 29.59
CA GLY A 14 45.27 14.37 29.82
C GLY A 14 44.87 13.61 28.55
N ASP A 15 45.76 12.74 28.07
CA ASP A 15 45.62 11.86 26.90
C ASP A 15 44.41 10.90 26.97
N GLY A 16 43.84 10.53 25.82
CA GLY A 16 42.98 9.34 25.74
C GLY A 16 41.99 9.26 24.57
N ALA A 17 42.46 8.64 23.47
CA ALA A 17 41.70 7.83 22.51
C ALA A 17 40.35 8.34 21.93
N THR A 18 40.40 8.71 20.65
CA THR A 18 39.28 8.79 19.71
C THR A 18 38.50 7.46 19.64
N CYS A 19 37.18 7.50 19.87
CA CYS A 19 36.25 6.45 19.47
C CYS A 19 35.26 7.05 18.46
N LEU A 20 35.52 6.83 17.17
CA LEU A 20 34.55 7.05 16.11
C LEU A 20 33.63 5.83 16.05
N GLY A 21 32.36 6.05 16.36
CA GLY A 21 31.32 5.02 16.30
C GLY A 21 31.02 4.61 14.87
N VAL A 22 31.16 3.31 14.61
CA VAL A 22 30.63 2.63 13.42
C VAL A 22 29.30 1.98 13.77
N SER A 23 28.33 2.13 12.88
CA SER A 23 26.92 1.76 13.00
C SER A 23 26.66 0.27 13.24
N SER A 24 25.64 0.00 14.05
CA SER A 24 25.11 -1.29 14.52
C SER A 24 24.43 -2.16 13.44
N ALA A 25 25.10 -2.42 12.31
CA ALA A 25 24.54 -3.25 11.23
C ALA A 25 25.57 -4.23 10.66
N GLU A 26 26.21 -5.05 11.51
CA GLU A 26 27.14 -6.10 11.03
C GLU A 26 27.46 -7.15 12.14
N MET A 27 26.46 -7.74 12.78
CA MET A 27 26.69 -8.77 13.82
C MET A 27 25.63 -9.88 13.88
N ASP A 28 25.15 -10.32 12.72
CA ASP A 28 24.27 -11.50 12.63
C ASP A 28 24.87 -12.54 11.67
N GLN A 29 26.05 -13.06 12.02
CA GLN A 29 26.62 -14.30 11.46
C GLN A 29 27.77 -14.82 12.33
N MET A 30 27.43 -15.41 13.48
CA MET A 30 28.33 -16.33 14.20
C MET A 30 27.58 -17.61 14.53
N ALA A 31 27.19 -18.35 13.48
CA ALA A 31 27.36 -19.79 13.54
C ALA A 31 28.87 -20.04 13.65
N VAL A 32 29.30 -20.69 14.72
CA VAL A 32 30.71 -20.98 15.02
C VAL A 32 31.29 -21.83 13.91
N SER A 33 31.90 -21.17 12.92
CA SER A 33 32.80 -21.74 11.93
C SER A 33 34.20 -21.67 12.50
N SER A 34 34.70 -22.81 12.97
CA SER A 34 36.13 -23.01 13.19
C SER A 34 36.81 -23.28 11.84
N SER A 35 37.69 -22.37 11.43
CA SER A 35 39.04 -22.65 10.88
C SER A 35 39.41 -21.74 9.71
N ALA A 36 40.38 -20.85 9.96
CA ALA A 36 41.33 -20.41 8.94
C ALA A 36 42.41 -21.48 8.82
N TYR A 37 42.24 -22.41 7.89
CA TYR A 37 43.30 -23.25 7.32
C TYR A 37 42.79 -23.67 5.94
N GLN A 38 43.44 -23.19 4.88
CA GLN A 38 43.21 -23.67 3.52
C GLN A 38 44.10 -24.88 3.26
N PRO A 39 43.54 -26.07 2.99
CA PRO A 39 44.12 -27.00 2.05
C PRO A 39 43.43 -26.83 0.70
N GLU A 40 44.26 -26.75 -0.33
CA GLU A 40 43.90 -26.70 -1.74
C GLU A 40 43.01 -27.91 -2.12
N ASP A 41 42.04 -27.65 -3.01
CA ASP A 41 41.26 -28.58 -3.84
C ASP A 41 41.09 -30.03 -3.33
N ASP A 42 39.96 -30.29 -2.67
CA ASP A 42 39.38 -31.64 -2.66
C ASP A 42 37.86 -31.49 -2.85
N GLU A 43 37.45 -31.59 -4.11
CA GLU A 43 36.07 -31.68 -4.55
C GLU A 43 35.48 -33.00 -4.03
N PHE A 44 35.02 -33.01 -2.76
CA PHE A 44 34.48 -34.20 -2.11
C PHE A 44 33.23 -34.71 -2.84
N ASP A 45 33.42 -35.79 -3.60
CA ASP A 45 32.40 -36.55 -4.33
C ASP A 45 31.13 -36.77 -3.49
N ARG A 46 30.00 -36.18 -3.93
CA ARG A 46 28.66 -36.34 -3.32
C ARG A 46 28.19 -37.80 -3.32
N ASN A 47 28.81 -38.69 -4.09
CA ASN A 47 28.48 -40.11 -4.17
C ASN A 47 29.30 -41.02 -3.25
N CYS A 48 30.25 -40.51 -2.46
CA CYS A 48 31.02 -41.34 -1.54
C CYS A 48 30.23 -41.65 -0.25
N PRO A 49 30.07 -42.94 0.14
CA PRO A 49 29.39 -43.32 1.37
C PRO A 49 30.11 -42.70 2.59
N ARG A 50 29.43 -41.79 3.29
CA ARG A 50 29.96 -41.24 4.55
C ARG A 50 29.86 -42.31 5.64
N ILE A 51 30.98 -42.94 5.95
CA ILE A 51 31.08 -44.02 6.93
C ILE A 51 31.69 -43.48 8.24
N CYS A 52 31.14 -43.90 9.37
CA CYS A 52 31.63 -43.51 10.69
C CYS A 52 32.95 -44.22 10.99
N GLY A 53 34.02 -43.45 11.24
CA GLY A 53 35.36 -44.00 11.54
C GLY A 53 35.46 -44.86 12.82
N VAL A 54 34.44 -44.80 13.69
CA VAL A 54 34.40 -45.57 14.94
C VAL A 54 33.78 -46.95 14.76
N CYS A 55 32.66 -47.05 14.05
CA CYS A 55 31.83 -48.27 14.06
C CYS A 55 31.35 -48.71 12.67
N GLY A 56 31.71 -48.01 11.60
CA GLY A 56 31.28 -48.36 10.25
C GLY A 56 29.82 -48.04 9.90
N ASP A 57 29.03 -47.49 10.83
CA ASP A 57 27.65 -47.06 10.57
C ASP A 57 27.61 -45.79 9.70
N LYS A 58 26.44 -45.42 9.17
CA LYS A 58 26.27 -44.21 8.34
C LYS A 58 26.65 -42.96 9.15
N ALA A 59 27.66 -42.23 8.70
CA ALA A 59 28.05 -40.97 9.30
C ALA A 59 27.07 -39.86 8.93
N THR A 60 26.89 -38.94 9.88
CA THR A 60 25.98 -37.78 9.75
C THR A 60 26.73 -36.48 9.50
N GLY A 61 28.05 -36.49 9.67
CA GLY A 61 28.92 -35.34 9.49
C GLY A 61 30.15 -35.45 10.39
N PHE A 62 30.92 -34.36 10.42
CA PHE A 62 32.01 -34.19 11.37
C PHE A 62 31.44 -33.83 12.74
N HIS A 63 31.80 -34.61 13.76
CA HIS A 63 31.48 -34.31 15.15
C HIS A 63 32.77 -34.37 15.96
N PHE A 64 33.05 -33.29 16.69
CA PHE A 64 34.27 -33.18 17.50
C PHE A 64 35.54 -33.45 16.69
N ASN A 65 35.63 -32.92 15.47
CA ASN A 65 36.75 -33.10 14.52
C ASN A 65 36.88 -34.48 13.84
N ALA A 66 35.86 -35.34 13.87
CA ALA A 66 35.90 -36.61 13.13
C ALA A 66 34.57 -37.01 12.46
N MET A 67 34.63 -37.64 11.30
CA MET A 67 33.47 -38.16 10.56
C MET A 67 32.80 -39.30 11.33
N THR A 68 31.63 -39.05 11.93
CA THR A 68 30.97 -40.03 12.81
C THR A 68 29.44 -40.06 12.70
N CYS A 69 28.83 -41.14 13.20
CA CYS A 69 27.39 -41.26 13.35
C CYS A 69 26.90 -40.62 14.66
N GLU A 70 25.61 -40.31 14.77
CA GLU A 70 24.99 -39.76 15.98
C GLU A 70 25.20 -40.65 17.22
N GLY A 71 25.26 -41.96 17.03
CA GLY A 71 25.52 -42.92 18.11
C GLY A 71 26.90 -42.76 18.74
N CYS A 72 27.94 -42.52 17.94
CA CYS A 72 29.32 -42.35 18.41
C CYS A 72 29.59 -40.91 18.89
N LYS A 73 28.99 -39.90 18.25
CA LYS A 73 28.93 -38.52 18.75
C LYS A 73 28.36 -38.46 20.16
N GLY A 74 27.17 -39.03 20.37
CA GLY A 74 26.51 -39.02 21.68
C GLY A 74 27.28 -39.82 22.74
N PHE A 75 27.88 -40.95 22.34
CA PHE A 75 28.73 -41.74 23.22
C PHE A 75 29.96 -40.95 23.67
N PHE A 76 30.75 -40.43 22.74
CA PHE A 76 31.96 -39.66 23.02
C PHE A 76 31.69 -38.45 23.94
N ARG A 77 30.64 -37.67 23.62
CA ARG A 77 30.22 -36.53 24.45
C ARG A 77 29.93 -36.92 25.90
N ARG A 78 29.17 -38.00 26.12
CA ARG A 78 28.82 -38.47 27.47
C ARG A 78 30.04 -39.01 28.22
N SER A 79 30.88 -39.77 27.54
CA SER A 79 32.08 -40.36 28.12
C SER A 79 33.09 -39.30 28.57
N MET A 80 33.30 -38.26 27.75
CA MET A 80 34.20 -37.15 28.09
C MET A 80 33.63 -36.24 29.18
N LYS A 81 32.35 -35.85 29.12
CA LYS A 81 31.72 -35.01 30.16
C LYS A 81 31.74 -35.68 31.54
N LYS A 82 31.45 -36.99 31.61
CA LYS A 82 31.42 -37.74 32.87
C LYS A 82 32.80 -38.21 33.34
N LYS A 83 33.88 -37.94 32.59
CA LYS A 83 35.22 -38.51 32.82
C LYS A 83 35.13 -40.03 33.05
N ALA A 84 34.39 -40.72 32.17
CA ALA A 84 34.07 -42.12 32.36
C ALA A 84 35.32 -43.00 32.22
N ASN A 85 35.60 -43.80 33.23
CA ASN A 85 36.66 -44.80 33.21
C ASN A 85 36.05 -46.16 32.90
N PHE A 86 36.26 -46.65 31.68
CA PHE A 86 35.78 -47.96 31.26
C PHE A 86 36.93 -48.98 31.28
N THR A 87 36.65 -50.16 31.79
CA THR A 87 37.56 -51.31 31.71
C THR A 87 37.11 -52.23 30.57
N CYS A 88 38.05 -52.70 29.75
CA CYS A 88 37.72 -53.69 28.74
C CYS A 88 37.46 -55.04 29.43
N PRO A 89 36.33 -55.72 29.17
CA PRO A 89 36.08 -57.06 29.70
C PRO A 89 36.85 -58.16 28.93
N PHE A 90 37.63 -57.78 27.92
CA PHE A 90 38.40 -58.65 27.04
C PHE A 90 39.89 -58.21 27.05
N ASN A 91 40.59 -58.31 25.91
CA ASN A 91 42.03 -58.04 25.78
C ASN A 91 42.40 -56.59 25.42
N GLY A 92 41.46 -55.64 25.51
CA GLY A 92 41.73 -54.22 25.20
C GLY A 92 41.86 -53.87 23.71
N ASN A 93 41.57 -54.80 22.81
CA ASN A 93 41.71 -54.66 21.34
C ASN A 93 40.43 -55.01 20.55
N CYS A 94 39.25 -54.84 21.14
CA CYS A 94 37.98 -55.20 20.49
C CYS A 94 37.76 -54.40 19.19
N SER A 95 37.41 -55.10 18.10
CA SER A 95 36.93 -54.47 16.87
C SER A 95 35.53 -53.87 17.08
N ILE A 96 35.35 -52.60 16.72
CA ILE A 96 34.10 -51.86 16.93
C ILE A 96 33.34 -51.74 15.59
N THR A 97 32.14 -52.32 15.55
CA THR A 97 31.22 -52.33 14.41
C THR A 97 29.84 -51.81 14.81
N LYS A 98 28.94 -51.59 13.84
CA LYS A 98 27.59 -51.09 14.10
C LYS A 98 26.83 -51.95 15.11
N ASP A 99 26.96 -53.27 14.96
CA ASP A 99 26.22 -54.25 15.76
C ASP A 99 26.86 -54.45 17.13
N ASN A 100 28.20 -54.37 17.19
CA ASN A 100 28.92 -54.72 18.40
C ASN A 100 29.37 -53.53 19.26
N ARG A 101 29.20 -52.28 18.82
CA ARG A 101 29.64 -51.04 19.51
C ARG A 101 29.08 -50.82 20.92
N ARG A 102 28.24 -51.70 21.44
CA ARG A 102 27.73 -51.66 22.82
C ARG A 102 28.44 -52.63 23.76
N HIS A 103 29.14 -53.64 23.24
CA HIS A 103 29.75 -54.72 24.04
C HIS A 103 30.99 -54.27 24.84
N CYS A 104 31.76 -53.31 24.33
CA CYS A 104 32.93 -52.79 25.03
C CYS A 104 33.02 -51.27 24.92
N GLN A 105 32.70 -50.58 26.01
CA GLN A 105 32.77 -49.11 26.08
C GLN A 105 34.22 -48.60 26.11
N ALA A 106 35.16 -49.37 26.70
CA ALA A 106 36.58 -49.02 26.76
C ALA A 106 37.22 -48.95 25.36
N CYS A 107 37.13 -50.03 24.57
CA CYS A 107 37.66 -50.05 23.21
C CYS A 107 36.92 -49.09 22.28
N ARG A 108 35.62 -48.83 22.51
CA ARG A 108 34.89 -47.82 21.76
C ARG A 108 35.37 -46.40 22.03
N LEU A 109 35.60 -46.04 23.29
CA LEU A 109 36.10 -44.71 23.66
C LEU A 109 37.51 -44.50 23.14
N LYS A 110 38.37 -45.51 23.29
CA LYS A 110 39.70 -45.53 22.70
C LYS A 110 39.63 -45.29 21.18
N ARG A 111 38.77 -46.04 20.47
CA ARG A 111 38.60 -45.85 19.03
C ARG A 111 38.11 -44.46 18.66
N CYS A 112 37.23 -43.83 19.45
CA CYS A 112 36.83 -42.43 19.23
C CYS A 112 38.03 -41.47 19.29
N GLN A 113 38.93 -41.64 20.27
CA GLN A 113 40.15 -40.83 20.39
C GLN A 113 41.13 -41.12 19.24
N ASP A 114 41.32 -42.39 18.88
CA ASP A 114 42.24 -42.81 17.82
C ASP A 114 41.88 -42.22 16.45
N ILE A 115 40.59 -41.98 16.18
CA ILE A 115 40.16 -41.33 14.93
C ILE A 115 40.15 -39.80 15.00
N GLY A 116 40.64 -39.21 16.09
CA GLY A 116 40.79 -37.77 16.24
C GLY A 116 39.59 -37.03 16.81
N MET A 117 38.66 -37.71 17.53
CA MET A 117 37.62 -36.98 18.26
C MET A 117 38.24 -36.20 19.43
N MET A 118 38.01 -34.88 19.46
CA MET A 118 38.62 -33.94 20.40
C MET A 118 37.62 -33.48 21.45
N LYS A 119 37.98 -33.56 22.74
CA LYS A 119 37.09 -33.19 23.86
C LYS A 119 36.92 -31.68 23.98
N GLU A 120 37.86 -30.92 23.43
CA GLU A 120 37.93 -29.45 23.44
C GLU A 120 36.75 -28.83 22.66
N PHE A 121 36.14 -29.57 21.73
CA PHE A 121 34.92 -29.17 21.02
C PHE A 121 33.63 -29.52 21.78
N ILE A 122 33.71 -30.11 22.98
CA ILE A 122 32.54 -30.36 23.81
C ILE A 122 32.30 -29.13 24.68
N LEU A 123 31.20 -28.43 24.40
CA LEU A 123 30.78 -27.26 25.18
C LEU A 123 30.66 -27.60 26.68
N THR A 124 31.25 -26.73 27.50
CA THR A 124 31.12 -26.77 28.97
C THR A 124 29.67 -26.48 29.38
N ASP A 125 29.32 -26.83 30.62
CA ASP A 125 27.96 -26.55 31.10
C ASP A 125 27.71 -25.03 31.23
N GLU A 126 28.74 -24.25 31.54
CA GLU A 126 28.72 -22.78 31.53
C GLU A 126 28.50 -22.23 30.11
N GLU A 127 29.19 -22.75 29.08
CA GLU A 127 29.00 -22.32 27.69
C GLU A 127 27.62 -22.69 27.15
N VAL A 128 27.10 -23.86 27.51
CA VAL A 128 25.73 -24.27 27.18
C VAL A 128 24.73 -23.33 27.84
N GLN A 129 24.94 -22.97 29.11
CA GLN A 129 24.08 -22.06 29.84
C GLN A 129 24.09 -20.65 29.23
N ARG A 130 25.28 -20.10 28.95
CA ARG A 130 25.45 -18.81 28.26
C ARG A 130 24.74 -18.78 26.90
N LYS A 131 24.82 -19.88 26.14
CA LYS A 131 24.13 -20.00 24.84
C LYS A 131 22.60 -20.02 25.00
N LYS A 132 22.08 -20.67 26.05
CA LYS A 132 20.63 -20.66 26.35
C LYS A 132 20.14 -19.26 26.72
N GLU A 133 20.89 -18.55 27.57
CA GLU A 133 20.57 -17.18 27.99
C GLU A 133 20.57 -16.21 26.81
N MET A 134 21.56 -16.32 25.91
CA MET A 134 21.60 -15.52 24.68
C MET A 134 20.38 -15.77 23.79
N ILE A 135 19.96 -17.02 23.61
CA ILE A 135 18.78 -17.36 22.81
C ILE A 135 17.50 -16.82 23.46
N LEU A 136 17.37 -16.94 24.78
CA LEU A 136 16.22 -16.43 25.51
C LEU A 136 16.12 -14.91 25.38
N LYS A 137 17.24 -14.20 25.59
CA LYS A 137 17.33 -12.76 25.41
C LYS A 137 16.96 -12.32 23.99
N ARG A 138 17.46 -13.00 22.95
CA ARG A 138 17.08 -12.72 21.55
C ARG A 138 15.58 -12.90 21.32
N LYS A 139 14.98 -13.97 21.87
CA LYS A 139 13.53 -14.20 21.78
C LYS A 139 12.72 -13.11 22.49
N GLU A 140 13.17 -12.67 23.66
CA GLU A 140 12.54 -11.56 24.38
C GLU A 140 12.64 -10.25 23.60
N GLU A 141 13.81 -9.92 23.05
CA GLU A 141 14.01 -8.74 22.20
C GLU A 141 13.13 -8.78 20.94
N GLU A 142 13.04 -9.93 20.27
CA GLU A 142 12.15 -10.14 19.12
C GLU A 142 10.67 -10.02 19.51
N ALA A 143 10.26 -10.57 20.66
CA ALA A 143 8.89 -10.47 21.15
C ALA A 143 8.50 -9.02 21.50
N VAL A 144 9.42 -8.27 22.13
CA VAL A 144 9.23 -6.85 22.42
C VAL A 144 9.16 -6.03 21.14
N LYS A 145 9.97 -6.35 20.12
CA LYS A 145 9.92 -5.70 18.81
C LYS A 145 8.59 -5.96 18.10
N GLU A 146 8.10 -7.19 18.16
CA GLU A 146 6.82 -7.58 17.56
C GLU A 146 5.63 -6.94 18.29
N ALA A 147 5.67 -6.85 19.61
CA ALA A 147 4.64 -6.20 20.42
C ALA A 147 4.56 -4.68 20.17
N LYS A 148 5.67 -4.04 19.77
CA LYS A 148 5.72 -2.60 19.45
C LYS A 148 5.28 -2.27 18.01
N LYS A 149 5.03 -3.26 17.16
CA LYS A 149 4.56 -2.99 15.79
C LYS A 149 3.16 -2.37 15.85
N PRO A 150 2.92 -1.25 15.15
CA PRO A 150 1.59 -0.67 15.05
C PRO A 150 0.64 -1.69 14.41
N LYS A 151 -0.50 -1.90 15.06
CA LYS A 151 -1.58 -2.77 14.59
C LYS A 151 -2.88 -1.96 14.60
N LEU A 152 -3.77 -2.30 13.69
CA LEU A 152 -5.12 -1.77 13.65
C LEU A 152 -5.94 -2.41 14.79
N SER A 153 -6.89 -1.66 15.33
CA SER A 153 -7.90 -2.26 16.21
C SER A 153 -8.91 -3.06 15.40
N GLU A 154 -9.63 -3.98 16.04
CA GLU A 154 -10.66 -4.78 15.37
C GLU A 154 -11.78 -3.88 14.79
N GLU A 155 -12.12 -2.79 15.49
CA GLU A 155 -13.09 -1.80 14.99
C GLU A 155 -12.57 -1.07 13.75
N GLN A 156 -11.28 -0.69 13.74
CA GLN A 156 -10.65 -0.04 12.59
C GLN A 156 -10.62 -0.96 11.37
N GLU A 157 -10.28 -2.24 11.55
CA GLU A 157 -10.30 -3.23 10.47
C GLU A 157 -11.71 -3.44 9.90
N LYS A 158 -12.73 -3.53 10.77
CA LYS A 158 -14.14 -3.63 10.34
C LYS A 158 -14.61 -2.40 9.58
N LEU A 159 -14.27 -1.21 10.06
CA LEU A 159 -14.59 0.05 9.40
C LEU A 159 -13.98 0.11 8.00
N ILE A 160 -12.69 -0.23 7.86
CA ILE A 160 -12.01 -0.25 6.57
C ILE A 160 -12.67 -1.26 5.62
N ALA A 161 -12.91 -2.49 6.09
CA ALA A 161 -13.54 -3.53 5.28
C ALA A 161 -14.93 -3.09 4.79
N LEU A 162 -15.71 -2.43 5.63
CA LEU A 162 -17.02 -1.89 5.28
C LEU A 162 -16.93 -0.80 4.21
N LEU A 163 -15.98 0.14 4.34
CA LEU A 163 -15.79 1.20 3.34
C LEU A 163 -15.28 0.66 2.00
N VAL A 164 -14.39 -0.34 2.02
CA VAL A 164 -13.91 -1.02 0.81
C VAL A 164 -15.04 -1.77 0.11
N ASP A 165 -15.87 -2.51 0.85
CA ASP A 165 -17.05 -3.18 0.30
C ASP A 165 -18.07 -2.19 -0.29
N ALA A 166 -18.30 -1.06 0.41
CA ALA A 166 -19.15 0.02 -0.10
C ALA A 166 -18.59 0.65 -1.38
N HIS A 167 -17.27 0.81 -1.48
CA HIS A 167 -16.61 1.28 -2.69
C HIS A 167 -16.87 0.33 -3.86
N HIS A 168 -16.56 -0.96 -3.71
CA HIS A 168 -16.80 -1.97 -4.74
C HIS A 168 -18.26 -2.06 -5.20
N LYS A 169 -19.23 -1.83 -4.31
CA LYS A 169 -20.67 -1.82 -4.68
C LYS A 169 -21.11 -0.55 -5.40
N THR A 170 -20.35 0.53 -5.25
CA THR A 170 -20.71 1.85 -5.79
C THR A 170 -19.79 2.31 -6.92
N PHE A 171 -18.73 1.58 -7.21
CA PHE A 171 -17.79 1.87 -8.28
C PHE A 171 -17.61 0.63 -9.15
N ASP A 172 -18.11 0.70 -10.38
CA ASP A 172 -17.95 -0.37 -11.38
C ASP A 172 -16.61 -0.19 -12.10
N THR A 173 -15.61 -0.98 -11.70
CA THR A 173 -14.28 -0.98 -12.33
C THR A 173 -14.29 -1.45 -13.79
N SER A 174 -15.34 -2.18 -14.21
CA SER A 174 -15.49 -2.61 -15.60
C SER A 174 -16.10 -1.53 -16.50
N TYR A 175 -16.72 -0.51 -15.91
CA TYR A 175 -17.47 0.55 -16.60
C TYR A 175 -18.55 0.05 -17.56
N SER A 176 -19.01 -1.19 -17.38
CA SER A 176 -20.00 -1.84 -18.25
C SER A 176 -21.30 -1.05 -18.39
N TYR A 177 -21.71 -0.38 -17.30
CA TYR A 177 -22.93 0.40 -17.24
C TYR A 177 -22.89 1.69 -18.09
N LEU A 178 -21.70 2.17 -18.48
CA LEU A 178 -21.59 3.40 -19.27
C LEU A 178 -22.26 3.30 -20.64
N SER A 179 -22.34 2.08 -21.19
CA SER A 179 -23.04 1.77 -22.44
C SER A 179 -24.55 2.04 -22.43
N GLN A 180 -25.14 2.27 -21.24
CA GLN A 180 -26.56 2.58 -21.10
C GLN A 180 -26.88 4.07 -21.23
N PHE A 181 -25.87 4.95 -21.24
CA PHE A 181 -26.05 6.40 -21.38
C PHE A 181 -25.89 6.84 -22.83
N ARG A 182 -26.23 8.10 -23.12
CA ARG A 182 -26.00 8.70 -24.45
C ARG A 182 -24.52 8.50 -24.83
N PRO A 183 -24.17 8.08 -26.07
CA PRO A 183 -22.78 7.83 -26.44
C PRO A 183 -21.96 9.13 -26.58
N PRO A 184 -20.63 9.08 -26.48
CA PRO A 184 -19.76 10.24 -26.66
C PRO A 184 -19.81 10.75 -28.10
N VAL A 185 -20.10 12.05 -28.28
CA VAL A 185 -20.12 12.71 -29.60
C VAL A 185 -18.92 13.64 -29.74
N ARG A 186 -17.91 13.19 -30.51
CA ARG A 186 -16.63 13.92 -30.68
C ARG A 186 -16.55 14.76 -31.96
N ASP A 187 -17.42 14.54 -32.94
CA ASP A 187 -17.42 15.17 -34.27
C ASP A 187 -18.80 15.79 -34.58
N GLU A 188 -18.82 17.02 -35.09
CA GLU A 188 -20.05 17.76 -35.42
C GLU A 188 -20.84 17.14 -36.60
N SER A 189 -20.15 16.41 -37.48
CA SER A 189 -20.73 15.84 -38.72
C SER A 189 -21.67 14.65 -38.51
N LYS A 190 -21.67 14.04 -37.32
CA LYS A 190 -22.54 12.89 -36.97
C LYS A 190 -23.82 13.29 -36.24
N MET A 191 -24.05 14.59 -36.03
CA MET A 191 -25.14 15.11 -35.21
C MET A 191 -26.49 15.15 -35.96
N GLU A 192 -26.50 15.17 -37.30
CA GLU A 192 -27.73 15.23 -38.10
C GLU A 192 -28.50 13.88 -38.17
N GLU A 193 -27.89 12.75 -37.82
CA GLU A 193 -28.56 11.43 -37.82
C GLU A 193 -29.24 11.09 -36.48
N SER A 194 -28.85 11.70 -35.36
CA SER A 194 -29.41 11.37 -34.04
C SER A 194 -30.70 12.15 -33.70
N GLU A 195 -30.90 13.33 -34.30
CA GLU A 195 -32.12 14.14 -34.07
C GLU A 195 -33.37 13.60 -34.80
N GLN A 196 -33.22 12.69 -35.77
CA GLN A 196 -34.37 12.09 -36.49
C GLN A 196 -34.88 10.77 -35.88
N SER A 197 -34.22 10.18 -34.88
CA SER A 197 -34.60 8.87 -34.32
C SER A 197 -35.25 8.92 -32.93
N THR A 198 -35.43 10.09 -32.31
CA THR A 198 -36.08 10.23 -30.99
C THR A 198 -37.47 10.87 -31.08
N SER A 199 -38.38 10.19 -31.76
CA SER A 199 -39.82 10.36 -31.52
C SER A 199 -40.50 9.00 -31.50
N THR A 200 -40.26 8.23 -30.44
CA THR A 200 -41.23 7.25 -29.90
C THR A 200 -40.74 6.71 -28.56
N ASP A 201 -41.57 6.91 -27.54
CA ASP A 201 -41.62 6.19 -26.26
C ASP A 201 -40.38 6.15 -25.35
N ALA A 202 -40.21 7.23 -24.58
CA ALA A 202 -39.68 7.14 -23.22
C ALA A 202 -40.75 7.63 -22.24
N SER A 203 -41.77 6.81 -22.05
CA SER A 203 -42.70 6.91 -20.93
C SER A 203 -42.81 5.54 -20.30
N GLN A 204 -42.53 5.49 -18.99
CA GLN A 204 -42.76 4.37 -18.07
C GLN A 204 -41.71 3.26 -18.11
N ASN A 205 -40.79 3.30 -17.14
CA ASN A 205 -40.73 2.28 -16.10
C ASN A 205 -39.82 2.72 -14.95
N LEU A 206 -40.45 3.23 -13.90
CA LEU A 206 -39.97 3.15 -12.53
C LEU A 206 -40.59 1.89 -11.88
N CYS A 207 -39.86 1.30 -10.92
CA CYS A 207 -40.14 0.11 -10.08
C CYS A 207 -39.71 -1.24 -10.68
N SER A 208 -39.07 -2.17 -9.95
CA SER A 208 -39.22 -2.51 -8.53
C SER A 208 -37.93 -3.08 -7.92
N ALA A 209 -37.82 -2.97 -6.59
CA ALA A 209 -36.97 -3.81 -5.78
C ALA A 209 -37.42 -5.28 -5.88
N ASP A 210 -36.47 -6.22 -6.04
CA ASP A 210 -36.31 -7.37 -5.14
C ASP A 210 -35.12 -8.28 -5.54
N SER A 211 -34.36 -8.61 -4.49
CA SER A 211 -33.65 -9.87 -4.18
C SER A 211 -33.19 -10.83 -5.29
N PHE A 212 -31.88 -10.93 -5.52
CA PHE A 212 -31.13 -12.17 -5.83
C PHE A 212 -29.70 -11.97 -5.30
N GLY A 213 -29.15 -12.78 -4.42
CA GLY A 213 -28.82 -14.19 -4.62
C GLY A 213 -27.29 -14.31 -4.60
N PHE A 214 -26.73 -14.62 -3.42
CA PHE A 214 -25.30 -14.88 -3.21
C PHE A 214 -24.85 -16.07 -4.05
N ASP A 215 -23.73 -15.95 -4.76
CA ASP A 215 -22.81 -17.08 -4.92
C ASP A 215 -21.34 -16.65 -5.11
N SER A 216 -20.54 -17.29 -4.27
CA SER A 216 -19.09 -17.39 -4.16
C SER A 216 -18.28 -17.35 -5.48
N PHE A 217 -17.25 -16.50 -5.51
CA PHE A 217 -16.01 -16.81 -6.26
C PHE A 217 -14.77 -16.36 -5.48
N THR A 218 -13.97 -17.35 -5.07
CA THR A 218 -12.61 -17.19 -4.57
C THR A 218 -11.66 -16.96 -5.75
N ALA A 219 -10.88 -15.88 -5.73
CA ALA A 219 -9.72 -15.74 -6.61
C ALA A 219 -8.54 -15.16 -5.82
N SER A 220 -7.45 -15.93 -5.80
CA SER A 220 -6.22 -15.69 -5.08
C SER A 220 -5.39 -14.55 -5.71
N PHE A 221 -4.81 -13.71 -4.85
CA PHE A 221 -3.83 -12.67 -5.20
C PHE A 221 -2.45 -13.26 -5.49
N PRO A 222 -1.67 -12.69 -6.44
CA PRO A 222 -0.22 -12.74 -6.39
C PRO A 222 0.34 -11.47 -5.75
N GLU A 223 1.22 -11.65 -4.77
CA GLU A 223 2.01 -10.63 -4.10
C GLU A 223 3.15 -10.10 -4.97
N GLY A 224 3.40 -8.79 -4.88
CA GLY A 224 4.75 -8.26 -4.72
C GLY A 224 5.55 -7.91 -5.98
N CYS A 225 5.59 -6.63 -6.31
CA CYS A 225 6.78 -5.97 -6.86
C CYS A 225 6.82 -4.50 -6.39
N ASN A 226 7.74 -4.20 -5.47
CA ASN A 226 8.14 -2.83 -5.13
C ASN A 226 8.97 -2.29 -6.30
N LEU A 227 8.43 -1.31 -7.04
CA LEU A 227 9.21 -0.49 -7.95
C LEU A 227 9.33 0.91 -7.34
N SER A 228 10.48 1.20 -6.73
CA SER A 228 10.83 2.57 -6.34
C SER A 228 11.19 3.35 -7.61
N ILE A 229 10.26 4.19 -8.08
CA ILE A 229 10.51 5.11 -9.20
C ILE A 229 11.17 6.38 -8.66
N ASP A 230 12.29 6.74 -9.26
CA ASP A 230 13.10 7.92 -8.94
C ASP A 230 12.37 9.22 -9.34
N MET A 231 12.30 10.17 -8.41
CA MET A 231 11.48 11.38 -8.47
C MET A 231 12.03 12.48 -9.40
N SER A 232 13.19 12.26 -10.04
CA SER A 232 13.83 13.23 -10.95
C SER A 232 13.51 13.05 -12.44
N GLU A 233 12.77 12.00 -12.83
CA GLU A 233 12.51 11.68 -14.25
C GLU A 233 11.02 11.70 -14.65
N LEU A 234 10.16 12.43 -13.94
CA LEU A 234 8.83 12.77 -14.48
C LEU A 234 9.02 13.78 -15.64
N PRO A 235 8.41 13.57 -16.83
CA PRO A 235 8.45 14.55 -17.89
C PRO A 235 7.91 15.86 -17.33
N LYS A 236 8.66 16.97 -17.51
CA LYS A 236 8.11 18.30 -17.31
C LYS A 236 6.86 18.39 -18.19
N LEU A 237 5.68 18.32 -17.59
CA LEU A 237 4.40 18.48 -18.28
C LEU A 237 4.43 19.83 -18.99
N ASP A 238 4.71 19.79 -20.29
CA ASP A 238 4.75 20.98 -21.12
C ASP A 238 3.32 21.34 -21.52
N PHE A 239 2.66 22.09 -20.64
CA PHE A 239 1.31 22.59 -20.89
C PHE A 239 1.24 23.56 -22.09
N SER A 240 2.38 24.00 -22.65
CA SER A 240 2.37 24.82 -23.87
C SER A 240 1.85 24.08 -25.11
N ILE A 241 1.84 22.74 -25.10
CA ILE A 241 1.18 21.92 -26.14
C ILE A 241 -0.34 22.12 -26.10
N PHE A 242 -0.95 22.27 -24.92
CA PHE A 242 -2.39 22.56 -24.79
C PHE A 242 -2.74 24.01 -25.14
N GLY A 243 -1.76 24.93 -25.05
CA GLY A 243 -1.90 26.34 -25.45
C GLY A 243 -2.05 26.56 -26.95
N MET A 244 -1.65 25.61 -27.81
CA MET A 244 -1.84 25.72 -29.27
C MET A 244 -3.27 25.39 -29.74
N ILE A 245 -4.19 25.12 -28.81
CA ILE A 245 -5.63 24.93 -29.11
C ILE A 245 -6.37 26.28 -29.17
N GLN A 246 -5.71 27.41 -28.81
CA GLN A 246 -6.22 28.76 -29.09
C GLN A 246 -5.51 29.38 -30.29
N ASP A 247 -5.99 29.07 -31.49
CA ASP A 247 -5.82 29.95 -32.65
C ASP A 247 -7.05 29.82 -33.55
N GLY A 248 -8.02 30.74 -33.38
CA GLY A 248 -9.26 30.67 -34.14
C GLY A 248 -10.37 31.65 -33.77
N THR A 249 -10.10 32.95 -33.92
CA THR A 249 -11.10 34.02 -34.16
C THR A 249 -11.86 34.60 -32.95
N ASN A 250 -11.55 35.87 -32.66
CA ASN A 250 -12.55 36.86 -32.24
C ASN A 250 -13.64 36.93 -33.33
N SER A 251 -14.72 36.18 -33.16
CA SER A 251 -15.94 36.25 -33.97
C SER A 251 -17.15 36.30 -33.02
N PRO A 252 -18.16 37.15 -33.27
CA PRO A 252 -19.26 37.33 -32.33
C PRO A 252 -20.14 36.07 -32.29
N MET A 253 -20.25 35.47 -31.10
CA MET A 253 -21.39 34.70 -30.58
C MET A 253 -22.04 33.75 -31.60
N ARG A 254 -21.28 32.77 -32.11
CA ARG A 254 -21.88 31.52 -32.58
C ARG A 254 -22.24 30.71 -31.33
N SER A 255 -23.46 30.17 -31.28
CA SER A 255 -23.86 29.16 -30.29
C SER A 255 -22.84 28.03 -30.32
N GLU A 256 -21.90 28.00 -29.39
CA GLU A 256 -20.94 26.91 -29.25
C GLU A 256 -21.75 25.68 -28.85
N LYS A 257 -22.02 24.80 -29.82
CA LYS A 257 -22.60 23.50 -29.53
C LYS A 257 -21.57 22.73 -28.71
N LEU A 258 -21.96 22.24 -27.54
CA LEU A 258 -21.11 21.46 -26.64
C LEU A 258 -21.46 19.97 -26.81
N PRO A 259 -20.90 19.26 -27.81
CA PRO A 259 -21.39 17.95 -28.22
C PRO A 259 -21.17 16.86 -27.14
N MET A 260 -20.19 17.06 -26.25
CA MET A 260 -19.91 16.13 -25.15
C MET A 260 -20.71 16.43 -23.89
N LEU A 261 -21.33 17.61 -23.77
CA LEU A 261 -22.06 18.03 -22.57
C LEU A 261 -23.20 17.06 -22.19
N PRO A 262 -24.09 16.63 -23.10
CA PRO A 262 -25.17 15.72 -22.75
C PRO A 262 -24.65 14.36 -22.23
N HIS A 263 -23.61 13.82 -22.87
CA HIS A 263 -22.99 12.57 -22.46
C HIS A 263 -22.36 12.69 -21.07
N LEU A 264 -21.49 13.68 -20.85
CA LEU A 264 -20.82 13.84 -19.56
C LEU A 264 -21.82 14.18 -18.44
N ALA A 265 -22.91 14.91 -18.73
CA ALA A 265 -23.97 15.16 -17.76
C ALA A 265 -24.64 13.86 -17.27
N ASP A 266 -24.83 12.87 -18.15
CA ASP A 266 -25.35 11.55 -17.75
C ASP A 266 -24.37 10.80 -16.83
N LEU A 267 -23.08 10.80 -17.18
CA LEU A 267 -22.06 10.11 -16.36
C LEU A 267 -21.89 10.76 -15.00
N VAL A 268 -21.94 12.09 -14.94
CA VAL A 268 -21.88 12.84 -13.68
C VAL A 268 -23.14 12.56 -12.86
N SER A 269 -24.33 12.54 -13.46
CA SER A 269 -25.57 12.17 -12.78
C SER A 269 -25.50 10.77 -12.16
N TYR A 270 -25.04 9.79 -12.93
CA TYR A 270 -24.80 8.44 -12.45
C TYR A 270 -23.79 8.41 -11.29
N SER A 271 -22.69 9.16 -11.44
CA SER A 271 -21.64 9.22 -10.43
C SER A 271 -22.13 9.86 -9.12
N ILE A 272 -22.95 10.90 -9.19
CA ILE A 272 -23.61 11.51 -8.01
C ILE A 272 -24.41 10.44 -7.27
N GLN A 273 -25.25 9.65 -7.96
CA GLN A 273 -26.03 8.59 -7.30
C GLN A 273 -25.12 7.59 -6.58
N LYS A 274 -24.01 7.20 -7.22
CA LYS A 274 -23.02 6.30 -6.62
C LYS A 274 -22.31 6.91 -5.42
N VAL A 275 -21.99 8.21 -5.44
CA VAL A 275 -21.46 8.94 -4.28
C VAL A 275 -22.46 8.94 -3.12
N VAL A 276 -23.75 9.18 -3.39
CA VAL A 276 -24.82 9.12 -2.37
C VAL A 276 -24.89 7.73 -1.73
N TYR A 277 -24.83 6.66 -2.53
CA TYR A 277 -24.85 5.30 -2.00
C TYR A 277 -23.62 4.99 -1.12
N PHE A 278 -22.43 5.47 -1.52
CA PHE A 278 -21.21 5.31 -0.73
C PHE A 278 -21.29 6.09 0.58
N ALA A 279 -21.71 7.35 0.54
CA ALA A 279 -21.88 8.19 1.72
C ALA A 279 -22.83 7.53 2.74
N LYS A 280 -23.96 6.98 2.26
CA LYS A 280 -24.92 6.24 3.10
C LYS A 280 -24.35 4.96 3.71
N ALA A 281 -23.20 4.46 3.26
CA ALA A 281 -22.53 3.33 3.89
C ALA A 281 -21.56 3.76 4.99
N ILE A 282 -21.10 5.02 5.01
CA ILE A 282 -20.18 5.51 6.04
C ILE A 282 -20.88 5.45 7.42
N PRO A 283 -20.31 4.75 8.42
CA PRO A 283 -20.88 4.68 9.75
C PRO A 283 -21.03 6.08 10.37
N GLY A 284 -22.22 6.38 10.90
CA GLY A 284 -22.54 7.71 11.46
C GLY A 284 -23.19 8.68 10.47
N PHE A 285 -23.13 8.43 9.15
CA PHE A 285 -23.67 9.35 8.15
C PHE A 285 -25.21 9.41 8.17
N ARG A 286 -25.88 8.26 8.29
CA ARG A 286 -27.36 8.19 8.27
C ARG A 286 -27.98 8.77 9.53
N GLU A 287 -27.20 8.85 10.60
CA GLU A 287 -27.56 9.38 11.90
C GLU A 287 -27.42 10.91 11.98
N LEU A 288 -26.86 11.55 10.94
CA LEU A 288 -26.83 13.01 10.81
C LEU A 288 -28.22 13.57 10.46
N LEU A 289 -28.42 14.86 10.70
CA LEU A 289 -29.62 15.57 10.24
C LEU A 289 -29.76 15.45 8.72
N ALA A 290 -30.99 15.35 8.22
CA ALA A 290 -31.23 15.24 6.79
C ALA A 290 -30.64 16.43 6.01
N ASP A 291 -30.80 17.65 6.55
CA ASP A 291 -30.21 18.87 5.98
C ASP A 291 -28.68 18.80 5.96
N ASP A 292 -28.04 18.27 7.02
CA ASP A 292 -26.59 18.06 7.07
C ASP A 292 -26.14 17.03 6.04
N GLN A 293 -26.86 15.92 5.89
CA GLN A 293 -26.56 14.91 4.85
C GLN A 293 -26.62 15.54 3.45
N ILE A 294 -27.63 16.36 3.17
CA ILE A 294 -27.78 17.07 1.89
C ILE A 294 -26.63 18.06 1.70
N ALA A 295 -26.33 18.90 2.70
CA ALA A 295 -25.26 19.89 2.63
C ALA A 295 -23.88 19.26 2.37
N LEU A 296 -23.58 18.14 3.05
CA LEU A 296 -22.34 17.39 2.87
C LEU A 296 -22.25 16.78 1.46
N LEU A 297 -23.35 16.20 0.96
CA LEU A 297 -23.40 15.60 -0.37
C LEU A 297 -23.28 16.65 -1.48
N LYS A 298 -24.07 17.74 -1.42
CA LYS A 298 -23.97 18.85 -2.39
C LYS A 298 -22.55 19.41 -2.47
N SER A 299 -21.93 19.61 -1.31
CA SER A 299 -20.60 20.24 -1.25
C SER A 299 -19.43 19.32 -1.61
N SER A 300 -19.60 17.98 -1.54
CA SER A 300 -18.50 17.03 -1.78
C SER A 300 -18.64 16.23 -3.06
N ALA A 301 -19.82 16.19 -3.70
CA ALA A 301 -20.09 15.29 -4.84
C ALA A 301 -19.03 15.39 -5.95
N ILE A 302 -18.71 16.61 -6.41
CA ILE A 302 -17.70 16.80 -7.46
C ILE A 302 -16.29 16.41 -6.99
N GLU A 303 -15.95 16.69 -5.74
CA GLU A 303 -14.65 16.33 -5.16
C GLU A 303 -14.46 14.81 -5.11
N ILE A 304 -15.52 14.07 -4.77
CA ILE A 304 -15.48 12.60 -4.77
C ILE A 304 -15.45 12.05 -6.20
N ILE A 305 -16.15 12.66 -7.15
CA ILE A 305 -16.05 12.28 -8.57
C ILE A 305 -14.62 12.47 -9.08
N MET A 306 -13.97 13.58 -8.74
CA MET A 306 -12.57 13.84 -9.10
C MET A 306 -11.59 12.89 -8.39
N LEU A 307 -11.83 12.53 -7.13
CA LEU A 307 -11.03 11.52 -6.42
C LEU A 307 -11.14 10.15 -7.09
N ARG A 308 -12.37 9.68 -7.34
CA ARG A 308 -12.64 8.37 -7.95
C ARG A 308 -12.15 8.25 -9.38
N SER A 309 -12.19 9.33 -10.15
CA SER A 309 -11.66 9.30 -11.51
C SER A 309 -10.16 9.03 -11.57
N ASN A 310 -9.44 9.14 -10.44
CA ASN A 310 -8.06 8.71 -10.35
C ASN A 310 -7.86 7.21 -10.58
N GLU A 311 -8.87 6.38 -10.31
CA GLU A 311 -8.77 4.94 -10.50
C GLU A 311 -8.62 4.58 -11.99
N SER A 312 -9.31 5.28 -12.89
CA SER A 312 -9.20 5.12 -14.36
C SER A 312 -8.22 6.07 -15.04
N PHE A 313 -7.61 7.01 -14.30
CA PHE A 313 -6.66 7.96 -14.86
C PHE A 313 -5.33 7.30 -15.23
N SER A 314 -4.87 7.58 -16.45
CA SER A 314 -3.62 7.12 -17.04
C SER A 314 -2.63 8.28 -17.13
N VAL A 315 -1.50 8.16 -16.43
CA VAL A 315 -0.42 9.17 -16.46
C VAL A 315 0.34 9.16 -17.79
N GLU A 316 0.27 8.07 -18.55
CA GLU A 316 1.01 7.92 -19.81
C GLU A 316 0.55 8.89 -20.89
N ASP A 317 -0.77 9.06 -21.01
CA ASP A 317 -1.43 9.85 -22.05
C ASP A 317 -2.40 10.88 -21.48
N MET A 318 -2.38 11.11 -20.16
CA MET A 318 -3.20 12.09 -19.45
C MET A 318 -4.70 11.95 -19.77
N SER A 319 -5.17 10.70 -19.79
CA SER A 319 -6.54 10.32 -20.18
C SER A 319 -7.21 9.43 -19.14
N TRP A 320 -8.54 9.36 -19.17
CA TRP A 320 -9.34 8.43 -18.37
C TRP A 320 -9.80 7.27 -19.24
N LYS A 321 -9.43 6.04 -18.86
CA LYS A 321 -9.79 4.82 -19.59
C LYS A 321 -10.91 4.09 -18.84
N CYS A 322 -12.15 4.27 -19.28
CA CYS A 322 -13.34 3.76 -18.59
C CYS A 322 -13.92 2.54 -19.33
N GLY A 323 -13.22 1.40 -19.27
CA GLY A 323 -13.65 0.17 -19.94
C GLY A 323 -13.05 0.05 -21.34
N ASN A 324 -13.87 0.12 -22.39
CA ASN A 324 -13.42 -0.01 -23.79
C ASN A 324 -12.90 1.33 -24.36
N ASP A 325 -12.31 1.29 -25.56
CA ASP A 325 -11.71 2.47 -26.22
C ASP A 325 -12.73 3.57 -26.56
N GLU A 326 -14.02 3.26 -26.65
CA GLU A 326 -15.08 4.25 -26.88
C GLU A 326 -15.22 5.22 -25.70
N PHE A 327 -15.08 4.69 -24.48
CA PHE A 327 -15.14 5.41 -23.21
C PHE A 327 -13.74 5.79 -22.70
N LYS A 328 -12.88 6.21 -23.62
CA LYS A 328 -11.62 6.89 -23.30
C LYS A 328 -11.80 8.40 -23.42
N TYR A 329 -11.46 9.15 -22.38
CA TYR A 329 -11.64 10.59 -22.33
C TYR A 329 -10.29 11.30 -22.17
N ASP A 330 -10.05 12.31 -22.98
CA ASP A 330 -8.93 13.23 -22.82
C ASP A 330 -9.42 14.65 -22.46
N ILE A 331 -8.49 15.59 -22.32
CA ILE A 331 -8.81 17.00 -22.02
C ILE A 331 -9.75 17.60 -23.08
N ASN A 332 -9.59 17.23 -24.35
CA ASN A 332 -10.39 17.78 -25.45
C ASN A 332 -11.84 17.28 -25.42
N ASP A 333 -12.08 16.07 -24.95
CA ASP A 333 -13.44 15.58 -24.69
C ASP A 333 -14.15 16.39 -23.60
N VAL A 334 -13.42 16.81 -22.55
CA VAL A 334 -13.98 17.61 -21.46
C VAL A 334 -14.15 19.09 -21.85
N THR A 335 -13.27 19.64 -22.69
CA THR A 335 -13.48 21.01 -23.25
C THR A 335 -14.68 21.08 -24.17
N LYS A 336 -14.98 20.02 -24.93
CA LYS A 336 -16.21 19.89 -25.74
C LYS A 336 -17.49 19.76 -24.91
N ALA A 337 -17.38 19.61 -23.59
CA ALA A 337 -18.49 19.71 -22.65
C ALA A 337 -18.58 21.10 -21.98
N GLY A 338 -17.71 22.03 -22.36
CA GLY A 338 -17.76 23.44 -21.95
C GLY A 338 -16.87 23.78 -20.74
N HIS A 339 -15.93 22.91 -20.37
CA HIS A 339 -14.95 23.21 -19.34
C HIS A 339 -13.65 23.78 -19.90
N SER A 340 -13.14 24.85 -19.30
CA SER A 340 -11.92 25.53 -19.76
C SER A 340 -10.66 24.92 -19.14
N LEU A 341 -9.50 25.28 -19.70
CA LEU A 341 -8.20 24.88 -19.16
C LEU A 341 -7.92 25.40 -17.73
N GLU A 342 -8.63 26.44 -17.28
CA GLU A 342 -8.54 26.94 -15.90
C GLU A 342 -8.96 25.89 -14.87
N LEU A 343 -9.90 25.01 -15.23
CA LEU A 343 -10.27 23.84 -14.42
C LEU A 343 -9.42 22.61 -14.75
N LEU A 344 -9.16 22.37 -16.04
CA LEU A 344 -8.58 21.11 -16.49
C LEU A 344 -7.09 21.00 -16.18
N GLU A 345 -6.30 22.09 -16.25
CA GLU A 345 -4.88 22.00 -15.88
C GLU A 345 -4.67 21.67 -14.39
N PRO A 346 -5.35 22.36 -13.43
CA PRO A 346 -5.28 21.96 -12.03
C PRO A 346 -5.81 20.55 -11.80
N LEU A 347 -6.85 20.11 -12.53
CA LEU A 347 -7.40 18.75 -12.39
C LEU A 347 -6.36 17.70 -12.80
N ILE A 348 -5.68 17.87 -13.93
CA ILE A 348 -4.62 16.94 -14.36
C ILE A 348 -3.46 16.93 -13.36
N LYS A 349 -3.03 18.10 -12.87
CA LYS A 349 -2.00 18.19 -11.83
C LYS A 349 -2.43 17.45 -10.55
N PHE A 350 -3.70 17.56 -10.19
CA PHE A 350 -4.29 16.82 -9.07
C PHE A 350 -4.24 15.30 -9.32
N GLN A 351 -4.68 14.83 -10.49
CA GLN A 351 -4.70 13.41 -10.84
C GLN A 351 -3.30 12.77 -10.81
N VAL A 352 -2.33 13.42 -11.44
CA VAL A 352 -0.92 12.98 -11.42
C VAL A 352 -0.38 12.98 -9.98
N GLY A 353 -0.64 14.05 -9.24
CA GLY A 353 -0.21 14.16 -7.85
C GLY A 353 -0.80 13.07 -6.95
N LEU A 354 -2.05 12.66 -7.19
CA LEU A 354 -2.72 11.59 -6.46
C LEU A 354 -2.20 10.20 -6.83
N LYS A 355 -1.98 9.92 -8.13
CA LYS A 355 -1.33 8.66 -8.59
C LYS A 355 0.05 8.47 -7.94
N ASN A 356 0.83 9.55 -7.84
CA ASN A 356 2.17 9.53 -7.26
C ASN A 356 2.19 9.22 -5.75
N LEU A 357 1.05 9.27 -5.06
CA LEU A 357 0.97 8.83 -3.67
C LEU A 357 0.96 7.31 -3.53
N ASN A 358 0.63 6.56 -4.61
CA ASN A 358 0.52 5.11 -4.63
C ASN A 358 -0.36 4.58 -3.48
N LEU A 359 -1.55 5.16 -3.34
CA LEU A 359 -2.47 4.84 -2.26
C LEU A 359 -2.92 3.39 -2.34
N HIS A 360 -2.97 2.73 -1.18
CA HIS A 360 -3.76 1.52 -1.06
C HIS A 360 -5.25 1.84 -1.20
N GLU A 361 -6.05 0.86 -1.61
CA GLU A 361 -7.51 1.02 -1.73
C GLU A 361 -8.13 1.51 -0.41
N ALA A 362 -7.72 0.92 0.72
CA ALA A 362 -8.16 1.34 2.05
C ALA A 362 -7.89 2.82 2.33
N GLU A 363 -6.75 3.35 1.87
CA GLU A 363 -6.38 4.76 2.04
C GLU A 363 -7.23 5.66 1.16
N HIS A 364 -7.51 5.22 -0.07
CA HIS A 364 -8.37 5.92 -1.01
C HIS A 364 -9.80 6.06 -0.48
N VAL A 365 -10.41 4.96 0.01
CA VAL A 365 -11.78 4.99 0.54
C VAL A 365 -11.91 5.77 1.85
N LEU A 366 -10.89 5.72 2.70
CA LEU A 366 -10.83 6.56 3.91
C LEU A 366 -10.70 8.04 3.55
N LEU A 367 -9.88 8.39 2.54
CA LEU A 367 -9.75 9.76 2.07
C LEU A 367 -11.08 10.30 1.50
N MET A 368 -11.80 9.48 0.73
CA MET A 368 -13.15 9.83 0.26
C MET A 368 -14.12 10.05 1.43
N ALA A 369 -14.13 9.18 2.43
CA ALA A 369 -15.02 9.31 3.58
C ALA A 369 -14.71 10.57 4.42
N ILE A 370 -13.42 10.89 4.62
CA ILE A 370 -12.97 12.12 5.28
C ILE A 370 -13.40 13.36 4.48
N CYS A 371 -13.30 13.30 3.15
CA CYS A 371 -13.71 14.39 2.26
C CYS A 371 -15.22 14.68 2.34
N ILE A 372 -16.06 13.63 2.35
CA ILE A 372 -17.52 13.74 2.50
C ILE A 372 -17.87 14.35 3.85
N LEU A 373 -17.30 13.83 4.94
CA LEU A 373 -17.60 14.27 6.31
C LEU A 373 -16.77 15.49 6.74
N SER A 374 -16.84 16.57 5.98
CA SER A 374 -16.15 17.82 6.31
C SER A 374 -17.07 18.78 7.09
N PRO A 375 -16.74 19.18 8.33
CA PRO A 375 -17.62 20.02 9.15
C PRO A 375 -17.69 21.49 8.69
N ASP A 376 -16.77 21.91 7.82
CA ASP A 376 -16.69 23.27 7.28
C ASP A 376 -17.58 23.51 6.05
N ARG A 377 -18.34 22.50 5.58
CA ARG A 377 -19.22 22.65 4.42
C ARG A 377 -20.33 23.69 4.66
N PRO A 378 -20.67 24.51 3.64
CA PRO A 378 -21.82 25.40 3.70
C PRO A 378 -23.12 24.62 3.98
N GLY A 379 -24.01 25.17 4.81
CA GLY A 379 -25.30 24.56 5.13
C GLY A 379 -25.29 23.54 6.29
N VAL A 380 -24.12 23.06 6.73
CA VAL A 380 -24.02 22.13 7.86
C VAL A 380 -24.34 22.83 9.19
N GLN A 381 -25.37 22.31 9.85
CA GLN A 381 -25.92 22.75 11.14
C GLN A 381 -25.14 22.13 12.31
N ASN A 382 -25.01 20.79 12.37
CA ASN A 382 -24.34 20.11 13.48
C ASN A 382 -22.88 19.76 13.18
N ARG A 383 -22.04 20.80 13.09
CA ARG A 383 -20.60 20.67 12.76
C ARG A 383 -19.84 19.75 13.72
N VAL A 384 -20.18 19.77 15.01
CA VAL A 384 -19.52 18.97 16.06
C VAL A 384 -19.73 17.48 15.84
N GLN A 385 -20.94 17.07 15.43
CA GLN A 385 -21.21 15.66 15.15
C GLN A 385 -20.46 15.19 13.90
N VAL A 386 -20.41 16.01 12.85
CA VAL A 386 -19.65 15.71 11.63
C VAL A 386 -18.16 15.58 11.92
N GLU A 387 -17.58 16.54 12.65
CA GLU A 387 -16.17 16.53 13.07
C GLU A 387 -15.82 15.27 13.86
N ARG A 388 -16.65 14.87 14.83
CA ARG A 388 -16.43 13.64 15.60
C ARG A 388 -16.33 12.38 14.72
N ILE A 389 -17.15 12.29 13.67
CA ILE A 389 -17.08 11.14 12.76
C ILE A 389 -15.83 11.25 11.86
N GLN A 390 -15.52 12.45 11.36
CA GLN A 390 -14.31 12.71 10.57
C GLN A 390 -13.02 12.40 11.33
N ASP A 391 -12.97 12.71 12.63
CA ASP A 391 -11.84 12.40 13.52
C ASP A 391 -11.60 10.89 13.59
N GLY A 392 -12.66 10.10 13.80
CA GLY A 392 -12.54 8.64 13.84
C GLY A 392 -12.03 8.04 12.52
N LEU A 393 -12.45 8.58 11.38
CA LEU A 393 -11.94 8.20 10.06
C LEU A 393 -10.46 8.59 9.90
N SER A 394 -10.09 9.79 10.33
CA SER A 394 -8.73 10.33 10.27
C SER A 394 -7.75 9.54 11.14
N GLU A 395 -8.16 9.17 12.36
CA GLU A 395 -7.41 8.30 13.25
C GLU A 395 -7.21 6.91 12.63
N THR A 396 -8.26 6.36 12.04
CA THR A 396 -8.21 5.06 11.34
C THR A 396 -7.22 5.09 10.18
N LEU A 397 -7.24 6.14 9.36
CA LEU A 397 -6.29 6.32 8.26
C LEU A 397 -4.85 6.42 8.77
N GLN A 398 -4.60 7.20 9.82
CA GLN A 398 -3.27 7.32 10.41
C GLN A 398 -2.78 5.99 10.99
N SER A 399 -3.64 5.23 11.68
CA SER A 399 -3.31 3.89 12.17
C SER A 399 -2.98 2.93 11.02
N TYR A 400 -3.76 2.97 9.94
CA TYR A 400 -3.53 2.15 8.75
C TYR A 400 -2.18 2.44 8.11
N ILE A 401 -1.87 3.73 7.86
CA ILE A 401 -0.58 4.16 7.31
C ILE A 401 0.58 3.70 8.19
N ARG A 402 0.46 3.86 9.52
CA ARG A 402 1.51 3.40 10.45
C ARG A 402 1.71 1.88 10.40
N ALA A 403 0.63 1.11 10.27
CA ALA A 403 0.66 -0.35 10.24
C ALA A 403 1.16 -0.92 8.90
N LYS A 404 0.82 -0.28 7.78
CA LYS A 404 1.09 -0.80 6.42
C LYS A 404 2.26 -0.11 5.70
N HIS A 405 2.65 1.09 6.12
CA HIS A 405 3.81 1.83 5.62
C HIS A 405 4.83 2.14 6.75
N PRO A 406 5.46 1.14 7.37
CA PRO A 406 6.40 1.37 8.48
C PRO A 406 7.65 2.17 8.04
N PRO A 407 8.27 2.95 8.93
CA PRO A 407 9.51 3.69 8.63
C PRO A 407 10.65 2.80 8.11
N PRO A 408 11.49 3.29 7.18
CA PRO A 408 11.56 4.65 6.65
C PRO A 408 10.55 4.93 5.50
N GLY A 409 9.46 4.15 5.39
CA GLY A 409 8.38 4.34 4.42
C GLY A 409 7.72 5.73 4.45
N ASN A 410 6.55 5.87 3.83
CA ASN A 410 5.95 7.17 3.50
C ASN A 410 5.43 7.95 4.73
N ARG A 411 6.34 8.43 5.59
CA ARG A 411 6.08 9.20 6.83
C ARG A 411 5.22 10.44 6.57
N LEU A 412 5.32 10.99 5.37
CA LEU A 412 4.58 12.17 4.93
C LEU A 412 3.34 11.81 4.12
N LEU A 413 2.93 10.54 4.07
CA LEU A 413 1.75 10.12 3.29
C LEU A 413 0.48 10.79 3.79
N TYR A 414 0.19 10.67 5.10
CA TYR A 414 -1.00 11.30 5.68
C TYR A 414 -1.11 12.81 5.38
N PRO A 415 -0.09 13.65 5.68
CA PRO A 415 -0.19 15.07 5.37
C PRO A 415 -0.30 15.35 3.86
N LYS A 416 0.35 14.54 3.00
CA LYS A 416 0.18 14.66 1.53
C LYS A 416 -1.24 14.30 1.07
N MET A 417 -1.88 13.30 1.68
CA MET A 417 -3.27 12.95 1.41
C MET A 417 -4.22 14.06 1.83
N ILE A 418 -4.03 14.64 3.02
CA ILE A 418 -4.86 15.77 3.48
C ILE A 418 -4.66 17.00 2.59
N GLN A 419 -3.44 17.26 2.11
CA GLN A 419 -3.18 18.33 1.13
C GLN A 419 -3.99 18.14 -0.16
N LYS A 420 -4.26 16.89 -0.59
CA LYS A 420 -5.12 16.64 -1.75
C LYS A 420 -6.57 17.10 -1.52
N LEU A 421 -7.06 17.07 -0.28
CA LEU A 421 -8.39 17.61 0.04
C LEU A 421 -8.42 19.14 -0.12
N THR A 422 -7.33 19.83 0.20
CA THR A 422 -7.19 21.27 -0.05
C THR A 422 -7.20 21.57 -1.56
N ASP A 423 -6.46 20.79 -2.36
CA ASP A 423 -6.45 20.94 -3.82
C ASP A 423 -7.87 20.79 -4.40
N LEU A 424 -8.67 19.85 -3.85
CA LEU A 424 -10.06 19.63 -4.25
C LEU A 424 -10.98 20.82 -3.95
N ARG A 425 -10.74 21.59 -2.88
CA ARG A 425 -11.56 22.80 -2.60
C ARG A 425 -11.41 23.83 -3.71
N SER A 426 -10.19 24.06 -4.17
CA SER A 426 -9.91 24.97 -5.28
C SER A 426 -10.54 24.47 -6.59
N LEU A 427 -10.44 23.16 -6.86
CA LEU A 427 -11.07 22.54 -8.04
C LEU A 427 -12.59 22.63 -8.00
N SER A 428 -13.20 22.44 -6.83
CA SER A 428 -14.65 22.54 -6.64
C SER A 428 -15.15 23.97 -6.86
N GLU A 429 -14.41 24.97 -6.39
CA GLU A 429 -14.74 26.38 -6.62
C GLU A 429 -14.69 26.72 -8.11
N GLU A 430 -13.63 26.30 -8.80
CA GLU A 430 -13.47 26.53 -10.25
C GLU A 430 -14.54 25.79 -11.06
N HIS A 431 -14.82 24.53 -10.72
CA HIS A 431 -15.94 23.78 -11.31
C HIS A 431 -17.27 24.53 -11.13
N SER A 432 -17.53 25.08 -9.95
CA SER A 432 -18.76 25.82 -9.68
C SER A 432 -18.91 27.07 -10.54
N LYS A 433 -17.82 27.81 -10.80
CA LYS A 433 -17.81 28.99 -11.70
C LYS A 433 -18.13 28.60 -13.15
N GLN A 434 -17.54 27.51 -13.63
CA GLN A 434 -17.78 27.03 -14.99
C GLN A 434 -19.19 26.44 -15.14
N PHE A 435 -19.66 25.70 -14.14
CA PHE A 435 -21.02 25.19 -14.09
C PHE A 435 -22.07 26.30 -14.14
N GLN A 436 -21.88 27.38 -13.38
CA GLN A 436 -22.76 28.56 -13.45
C GLN A 436 -22.81 29.13 -14.88
N SER A 437 -21.64 29.31 -15.51
CA SER A 437 -21.54 29.78 -16.90
C SER A 437 -22.33 28.90 -17.87
N LEU A 438 -22.29 27.56 -17.70
CA LEU A 438 -23.08 26.62 -18.48
C LEU A 438 -24.58 26.78 -18.25
N THR A 439 -25.01 26.92 -16.98
CA THR A 439 -26.45 27.05 -16.64
C THR A 439 -27.08 28.36 -17.11
N PHE A 440 -26.29 29.44 -17.27
CA PHE A 440 -26.76 30.70 -17.83
C PHE A 440 -27.07 30.64 -19.32
N ASN A 441 -26.50 29.67 -20.04
CA ASN A 441 -26.83 29.42 -21.44
C ASN A 441 -28.05 28.49 -21.53
N PRO A 442 -29.22 28.97 -22.03
CA PRO A 442 -30.44 28.18 -22.07
C PRO A 442 -30.29 26.86 -22.84
N ASP A 443 -29.54 26.86 -23.95
CA ASP A 443 -29.34 25.65 -24.76
C ASP A 443 -28.56 24.59 -23.98
N CYS A 444 -27.52 25.02 -23.24
CA CYS A 444 -26.71 24.12 -22.40
C CYS A 444 -27.50 23.58 -21.21
N ASN A 445 -28.33 24.42 -20.58
CA ASN A 445 -29.13 24.06 -19.42
C ASN A 445 -30.09 22.89 -19.73
N THR A 446 -30.69 22.86 -20.92
CA THR A 446 -31.58 21.76 -21.33
C THR A 446 -30.88 20.40 -21.46
N HIS A 447 -29.55 20.38 -21.59
CA HIS A 447 -28.77 19.15 -21.70
C HIS A 447 -28.31 18.60 -20.34
N LEU A 448 -28.37 19.41 -19.27
CA LEU A 448 -28.03 19.01 -17.92
C LEU A 448 -29.15 18.17 -17.30
N THR A 449 -28.79 17.12 -16.56
CA THR A 449 -29.79 16.30 -15.88
C THR A 449 -30.37 17.02 -14.65
N PRO A 450 -31.62 16.75 -14.24
CA PRO A 450 -32.21 17.36 -13.05
C PRO A 450 -31.37 17.17 -11.78
N LEU A 451 -30.76 15.99 -11.61
CA LEU A 451 -29.91 15.70 -10.46
C LEU A 451 -28.62 16.52 -10.46
N VAL A 452 -28.02 16.75 -11.64
CA VAL A 452 -26.83 17.59 -11.77
C VAL A 452 -27.14 19.04 -11.40
N LEU A 453 -28.29 19.55 -11.87
CA LEU A 453 -28.79 20.88 -11.49
C LEU A 453 -29.06 20.95 -9.98
N GLU A 454 -29.79 20.00 -9.40
CA GLU A 454 -30.12 20.00 -7.97
C GLU A 454 -28.88 20.01 -7.06
N VAL A 455 -27.83 19.29 -7.44
CA VAL A 455 -26.63 19.12 -6.63
C VAL A 455 -25.65 20.28 -6.79
N PHE A 456 -25.47 20.82 -8.00
CA PHE A 456 -24.44 21.84 -8.28
C PHE A 456 -24.98 23.26 -8.47
N SER A 457 -26.29 23.46 -8.62
CA SER A 457 -26.86 24.81 -8.58
C SER A 457 -26.78 25.34 -7.15
N ASN A 458 -26.28 26.56 -7.01
CA ASN A 458 -26.28 27.26 -5.73
C ASN A 458 -27.72 27.67 -5.40
N ASP A 459 -28.16 27.45 -4.15
CA ASP A 459 -29.47 27.89 -3.63
C ASP A 459 -29.56 29.43 -3.44
N VAL A 460 -28.83 30.23 -4.25
CA VAL A 460 -28.69 31.69 -4.08
C VAL A 460 -29.81 32.49 -4.79
N ASP A 461 -30.66 31.83 -5.58
CA ASP A 461 -31.81 32.46 -6.25
C ASP A 461 -33.17 31.89 -5.78
N GLN A 462 -33.44 31.94 -4.47
CA GLN A 462 -34.81 31.92 -3.92
C GLN A 462 -35.05 33.04 -2.91
#